data_AF-A0A4R3JA76-F1
#
_entry.id   AF-A0A4R3JA76-F1
#
_cell.length_a   1.000
_cell.length_b   1.000
_cell.length_c   1.000
_cell.angle_alpha   90.00
_cell.angle_beta   90.00
_cell.angle_gamma   90.00
#
_symmetry.space_group_name_H-M   'P 1'
#
loop_
_entity.id
_entity.type
_entity.pdbx_description
1 polymer ?
#
loop_
_entity_poly.entity_id
_entity_poly.type
_entity_poly.pdbx_seq_one_letter_code
_entity_poly.pdbx_strand_id
1 'polypeptide(L)' 'MSAPNTNVETQEKRHRPSLGGMSIAVGVAALLLLGWLAWIFAAAEGPEGAETQIDGRTGTQVQSE' A
#
# COMPACT_ATOMS: atom_id res chain seq x y z
N MET A 1 22.34 -43.94 -1.76
CA MET A 1 21.82 -43.35 -0.50
C MET A 1 20.33 -43.09 -0.71
N SER A 2 19.45 -43.68 0.09
CA SER A 2 18.01 -43.41 0.02
C SER A 2 17.72 -42.00 0.52
N ALA A 3 16.84 -41.28 -0.17
CA ALA A 3 16.49 -39.90 0.20
C ALA A 3 16.00 -39.84 1.66
N PRO A 4 16.35 -38.76 2.41
CA PRO A 4 15.84 -38.55 3.75
C PRO A 4 14.31 -38.56 3.75
N ASN A 5 13.71 -39.33 4.66
CA ASN A 5 12.26 -39.41 4.80
C ASN A 5 11.75 -38.16 5.54
N THR A 6 11.56 -37.05 4.82
CA THR A 6 11.09 -35.79 5.39
C THR A 6 9.60 -35.87 5.72
N ASN A 7 9.25 -35.63 6.98
CA ASN A 7 7.85 -35.61 7.45
C ASN A 7 7.17 -34.27 7.10
N VAL A 8 6.88 -34.10 5.81
CA VAL A 8 6.34 -32.85 5.23
C VAL A 8 4.96 -32.52 5.79
N GLU A 9 4.14 -33.54 6.04
CA GLU A 9 2.76 -33.41 6.52
C GLU A 9 2.68 -32.80 7.94
N THR A 10 3.64 -33.16 8.80
CA THR A 10 3.74 -32.56 10.15
C THR A 10 4.29 -31.13 10.09
N GLN A 11 5.23 -30.86 9.19
CA GLN A 11 5.79 -29.52 9.01
C GLN A 11 4.75 -28.53 8.48
N GLU A 12 3.94 -28.96 7.51
CA GLU A 12 2.85 -28.14 6.96
C GLU A 12 1.87 -27.71 8.06
N LYS A 13 1.40 -28.67 8.87
CA LYS A 13 0.48 -28.40 10.00
C LYS A 13 1.05 -27.38 10.99
N ARG A 14 2.36 -27.40 11.23
CA ARG A 14 3.05 -26.47 12.14
C ARG A 14 3.34 -25.11 11.51
N HIS A 15 3.44 -25.02 10.18
CA HIS A 15 3.65 -23.76 9.47
C HIS A 15 2.37 -23.00 9.13
N ARG A 16 1.22 -23.69 9.08
CA ARG A 16 -0.10 -23.08 8.84
C ARG A 16 -0.40 -21.85 9.72
N PRO A 17 -0.11 -21.83 11.04
CA PRO A 17 -0.32 -20.65 11.87
C PRO A 17 0.54 -19.45 11.45
N SER A 18 1.80 -19.70 11.05
CA SER A 18 2.71 -18.64 10.59
C SER A 18 2.24 -18.02 9.27
N LEU A 19 1.81 -18.86 8.31
CA LEU A 19 1.22 -18.40 7.06
C LEU A 19 -0.08 -17.61 7.30
N GLY A 20 -0.90 -18.06 8.26
CA GLY A 20 -2.09 -17.33 8.70
C GLY A 20 -1.75 -15.96 9.28
N GLY A 21 -0.76 -15.88 10.18
CA GLY A 21 -0.29 -14.62 10.77
C GLY A 21 0.23 -13.63 9.72
N MET A 22 1.02 -14.12 8.75
CA MET A 22 1.50 -13.29 7.63
C MET A 22 0.33 -12.76 6.78
N SER A 23 -0.65 -13.62 6.47
CA SER A 23 -1.82 -13.23 5.69
C SER A 23 -2.64 -12.15 6.40
N ILE A 24 -2.82 -12.28 7.72
CA ILE A 24 -3.49 -11.27 8.55
C ILE A 24 -2.70 -9.96 8.55
N ALA A 25 -1.38 -10.01 8.75
CA ALA A 25 -0.54 -8.82 8.77
C ALA A 25 -0.59 -8.06 7.44
N VAL A 26 -0.51 -8.77 6.31
CA VAL A 26 -0.67 -8.19 4.97
C VAL A 26 -2.06 -7.60 4.79
N GLY A 27 -3.11 -8.28 5.24
CA GLY A 27 -4.49 -7.77 5.18
C GLY A 27 -4.67 -6.47 5.97
N VAL A 28 -4.12 -6.39 7.18
CA VAL A 28 -4.16 -5.17 8.01
C VAL A 28 -3.38 -4.04 7.34
N ALA A 29 -2.18 -4.31 6.82
CA ALA A 29 -1.40 -3.31 6.12
C ALA A 29 -2.14 -2.77 4.87
N ALA A 30 -2.78 -3.64 4.10
CA ALA A 30 -3.58 -3.25 2.94
C ALA A 30 -4.78 -2.38 3.34
N LEU A 31 -5.49 -2.73 4.42
CA LEU A 31 -6.61 -1.94 4.94
C LEU A 31 -6.16 -0.54 5.39
N LEU A 32 -5.05 -0.45 6.11
CA LEU A 32 -4.49 0.83 6.54
C LEU A 32 -4.06 1.68 5.35
N LEU A 33 -3.42 1.07 4.35
CA LEU A 33 -3.01 1.76 3.13
C LEU A 33 -4.23 2.33 2.39
N LEU A 34 -5.27 1.54 2.20
CA LEU A 34 -6.50 1.99 1.53
C LEU A 34 -7.19 3.11 2.31
N GLY A 35 -7.26 3.00 3.64
CA GLY A 35 -7.79 4.06 4.50
C GLY A 35 -6.98 5.36 4.40
N TRP A 36 -5.65 5.26 4.39
CA TRP A 36 -4.77 6.41 4.23
C TRP A 36 -4.90 7.08 2.86
N LEU A 37 -4.98 6.29 1.79
CA LEU A 37 -5.22 6.82 0.44
C LEU A 37 -6.56 7.54 0.35
N ALA A 38 -7.63 6.94 0.88
CA ALA A 38 -8.95 7.58 0.94
C ALA A 38 -8.90 8.91 1.70
N TRP A 39 -8.16 8.97 2.82
CA TRP A 39 -7.93 10.21 3.55
C TRP A 39 -7.19 11.26 2.73
N ILE A 40 -6.09 10.89 2.05
CA ILE A 40 -5.34 11.82 1.19
C ILE A 40 -6.25 12.43 0.14
N PHE A 41 -7.05 11.63 -0.56
CA PHE A 41 -7.94 12.15 -1.60
C PHE A 41 -9.04 13.05 -1.02
N ALA A 42 -9.54 12.75 0.17
CA ALA A 42 -10.55 13.59 0.83
C ALA A 42 -9.99 14.89 1.40
N ALA A 43 -8.72 14.88 1.83
CA ALA A 43 -8.03 16.03 2.42
C ALA A 43 -7.23 16.86 1.41
N ALA A 44 -7.13 16.42 0.16
CA ALA A 44 -6.41 17.14 -0.88
C ALA A 44 -7.17 18.42 -1.25
N GLU A 45 -6.49 19.56 -1.16
CA GLU A 45 -6.94 20.81 -1.73
C GLU A 45 -6.81 20.75 -3.27
N GLY A 46 -7.76 21.35 -3.99
CA GLY A 46 -7.74 21.41 -5.45
C GLY A 46 -6.60 22.29 -5.99
N PRO A 47 -6.20 22.13 -7.26
CA PRO A 47 -5.10 22.90 -7.88
C PRO A 47 -5.38 24.42 -7.91
N GLU A 48 -6.64 24.80 -7.80
CA GLU A 48 -7.12 26.19 -7.75
C GLU A 48 -6.61 26.98 -6.53
N GLY A 49 -6.14 26.31 -5.47
CA GLY A 49 -5.71 26.95 -4.21
C GLY A 49 -4.21 27.24 -4.11
N ALA A 50 -3.41 26.90 -5.12
CA ALA A 50 -1.97 27.15 -5.09
C ALA A 50 -1.65 28.62 -5.39
N GLU A 51 -0.88 29.28 -4.50
CA GLU A 51 -0.39 30.65 -4.72
C GLU A 51 0.38 30.82 -6.04
N THR A 52 0.95 29.73 -6.55
CA THR A 52 1.65 29.68 -7.83
C THR A 52 1.11 28.52 -8.66
N GLN A 53 0.51 28.84 -9.80
CA GLN A 53 0.05 27.87 -10.80
C GLN A 53 0.98 27.89 -12.01
N ILE A 54 1.07 26.78 -12.75
CA ILE A 54 1.86 26.69 -13.99
C ILE A 54 0.89 26.61 -15.16
N ASP A 55 1.00 27.54 -16.10
CA ASP A 55 0.23 27.48 -17.34
C ASP A 55 0.69 26.29 -18.18
N GLY A 56 -0.18 25.30 -18.39
CA GLY A 56 0.13 24.09 -19.15
C GLY A 56 0.41 24.33 -20.64
N ARG A 57 0.12 25.52 -21.18
CA ARG A 57 0.41 25.89 -22.58
C ARG A 57 1.78 26.53 -22.75
N THR A 58 2.28 27.24 -21.75
CA THR A 58 3.46 28.11 -21.85
C THR A 58 4.57 27.75 -20.85
N GLY A 59 4.24 27.03 -19.78
CA GLY A 59 5.17 26.66 -18.71
C GLY A 59 5.51 27.81 -17.75
N THR A 60 4.85 28.96 -17.86
CA THR A 60 5.10 30.12 -16.99
C THR A 60 4.34 30.00 -15.67
N GLN A 61 4.95 30.53 -14.60
CA GLN A 61 4.28 30.72 -13.31
C GLN A 61 3.23 31.82 -13.42
N VAL A 62 2.01 31.53 -12.99
CA VAL A 62 0.88 32.46 -12.89
C VAL A 62 0.49 32.54 -11.42
N GLN A 63 0.55 33.73 -10.84
CA GLN A 63 -0.02 33.97 -9.51
C GLN A 63 -1.54 34.02 -9.64
N SER A 64 -2.24 33.23 -8.83
CA SER A 64 -3.69 33.33 -8.73
C SER A 64 -4.04 34.54 -7.86
N GLU A 65 -4.98 35.39 -8.28
CA GLU A 65 -5.46 36.56 -7.51
C GLU A 65 -6.17 36.18 -6.20
#